data_AF-A0A087RWE1-F1
#
_entry.id   AF-A0A087RWE1-F1
#
_cell.length_a   1.000
_cell.length_b   1.000
_cell.length_c   1.000
_cell.angle_alpha   90.00
_cell.angle_beta   90.00
_cell.angle_gamma   90.00
#
_symmetry.space_group_name_H-M   'P 1'
#
loop_
_entity.id
_entity.type
_entity.pdbx_description
1 polymer ?
#
loop_
_entity_poly.entity_id
_entity_poly.type
_entity_poly.pdbx_seq_one_letter_code
_entity_poly.pdbx_strand_id
1 'polypeptide(L)' 'MINMAEENFDEVEETPVETFDVNYSCLRCGTMVSNTELSRLPEIKCICGFRVFTKVRPPVVKTVKAI' A
#
# COMPACT_ATOMS: atom_id res chain seq x y z
N MET A 1 -47.32 12.24 21.17
CA MET A 1 -47.33 11.16 20.16
C MET A 1 -46.66 11.69 18.90
N ILE A 2 -45.38 11.38 18.71
CA ILE A 2 -44.72 11.23 17.40
C ILE A 2 -43.63 10.20 17.65
N ASN A 3 -43.72 9.09 16.91
CA ASN A 3 -42.84 7.93 16.96
C ASN A 3 -41.70 8.07 15.93
N MET A 4 -40.61 7.35 16.23
CA MET A 4 -39.76 6.58 15.31
C MET A 4 -39.05 7.33 14.18
N ALA A 5 -37.75 7.56 14.39
CA ALA A 5 -36.74 7.22 13.40
C ALA A 5 -35.58 6.56 14.18
N GLU A 6 -35.58 5.23 14.21
CA GLU A 6 -34.44 4.44 14.68
C GLU A 6 -33.35 4.57 13.62
N GLU A 7 -32.32 5.38 13.91
CA GLU A 7 -31.10 5.40 13.12
C GLU A 7 -30.32 4.13 13.45
N ASN A 8 -30.39 3.17 12.53
CA ASN A 8 -29.59 1.96 12.55
C ASN A 8 -28.14 2.35 12.28
N PHE A 9 -27.35 2.50 13.34
CA PHE A 9 -25.91 2.61 13.25
C PHE A 9 -25.37 1.21 12.94
N ASP A 10 -25.21 0.90 11.65
CA ASP A 10 -24.46 -0.28 11.23
C ASP A 10 -23.03 -0.16 11.78
N GLU A 11 -22.73 -0.93 12.82
CA GLU A 11 -21.39 -1.13 13.36
C GLU A 11 -20.53 -1.76 12.26
N VAL A 12 -19.75 -0.93 11.56
CA VAL A 12 -18.76 -1.42 10.60
C VAL A 12 -17.64 -2.06 11.42
N GLU A 13 -17.67 -3.39 11.54
CA GLU A 13 -16.56 -4.17 12.08
C GLU A 13 -15.30 -3.87 11.26
N GLU A 14 -14.37 -3.11 11.84
CA GLU A 14 -13.06 -2.83 11.28
C GLU A 14 -12.24 -4.13 11.25
N THR A 15 -12.38 -4.91 10.19
CA THR A 15 -11.42 -5.99 9.92
C THR A 15 -10.03 -5.34 9.80
N PRO A 16 -9.01 -5.79 10.55
CA PRO A 16 -7.68 -5.21 10.48
C PRO A 16 -7.16 -5.37 9.05
N VAL A 17 -7.03 -4.25 8.35
CA VAL A 17 -6.44 -4.21 7.02
C VAL A 17 -4.97 -4.54 7.21
N GLU A 18 -4.57 -5.77 6.88
CA GLU A 18 -3.18 -6.20 6.85
C GLU A 18 -2.36 -5.22 5.99
N THR A 19 -1.65 -4.29 6.64
CA THR A 19 -0.81 -3.30 5.97
C THR A 19 0.50 -3.97 5.59
N PHE A 20 0.54 -4.58 4.41
CA PHE A 20 1.79 -5.13 3.87
C PHE A 20 2.80 -4.02 3.57
N ASP A 21 4.04 -4.24 3.98
CA ASP A 21 5.15 -3.36 3.61
C ASP A 21 5.35 -3.38 2.09
N VAL A 22 5.17 -2.21 1.48
CA VAL A 22 5.35 -2.02 0.03
C VAL A 22 6.79 -1.62 -0.24
N ASN A 23 7.52 -2.50 -0.93
CA ASN A 23 8.88 -2.25 -1.37
C ASN A 23 8.91 -1.75 -2.81
N TYR A 24 9.83 -0.83 -3.08
CA TYR A 24 10.10 -0.25 -4.38
C TYR A 24 11.55 -0.55 -4.80
N SER A 25 11.78 -0.70 -6.09
CA SER A 25 13.11 -0.89 -6.67
C SER A 25 13.47 0.27 -7.59
N CYS A 26 14.65 0.88 -7.38
CA CYS A 26 15.15 1.93 -8.25
C CYS A 26 15.45 1.38 -9.66
N LEU A 27 14.91 2.01 -10.70
CA LEU A 27 15.10 1.53 -12.07
C LEU A 27 16.55 1.64 -12.58
N ARG A 28 17.39 2.50 -11.97
CA ARG A 28 18.78 2.71 -12.38
C ARG A 28 19.77 1.77 -11.68
N CYS A 29 19.73 1.69 -10.36
CA CYS A 29 20.71 0.93 -9.56
C CYS A 29 20.12 -0.33 -8.89
N GLY A 30 18.82 -0.57 -9.02
CA GLY A 30 18.16 -1.75 -8.46
C GLY A 30 17.99 -1.75 -6.93
N THR A 31 18.36 -0.66 -6.25
CA THR A 31 18.24 -0.58 -4.78
C THR A 31 16.79 -0.72 -4.35
N MET A 32 16.53 -1.66 -3.43
CA MET A 32 15.22 -1.84 -2.81
C MET A 32 15.06 -0.87 -1.63
N VAL A 33 13.95 -0.15 -1.60
CA VAL A 33 13.63 0.89 -0.61
C VAL A 33 12.17 0.73 -0.21
N SER A 34 11.84 0.89 1.07
CA SER A 34 10.45 0.78 1.56
C SER A 34 9.67 2.08 1.35
N ASN A 35 8.33 2.00 1.36
CA ASN A 35 7.48 3.20 1.30
C ASN A 35 7.74 4.15 2.49
N THR A 36 7.97 3.59 3.68
CA THR A 36 8.20 4.35 4.90
C THR A 36 9.51 5.14 4.84
N GLU A 37 10.56 4.59 4.22
CA GLU A 37 11.82 5.30 3.98
C GLU A 37 11.65 6.47 2.98
N LEU A 38 10.94 6.24 1.88
CA LEU A 38 10.68 7.28 0.87
C LEU A 38 9.80 8.42 1.41
N SER A 39 8.86 8.10 2.30
CA SER A 39 7.97 9.09 2.94
C SER A 39 8.66 9.97 3.97
N ARG A 40 9.82 9.55 4.50
CA ARG A 40 10.64 10.35 5.43
C ARG A 40 11.48 11.40 4.71
N LEU A 41 11.73 11.22 3.41
CA LEU A 41 12.52 12.15 2.62
C LEU A 41 11.64 13.29 2.10
N PRO A 42 12.15 14.54 2.05
CA PRO A 42 11.42 15.67 1.49
C PRO A 42 11.17 15.52 -0.03
N GLU A 43 12.03 14.75 -0.71
CA GLU A 43 11.87 14.36 -2.10
C GLU A 43 12.07 12.86 -2.29
N ILE A 44 11.26 12.26 -3.15
CA ILE A 44 11.40 10.85 -3.54
C ILE A 44 12.60 10.67 -4.47
N LYS A 45 13.72 10.22 -3.89
CA LYS A 45 14.99 10.08 -4.60
C LYS A 45 15.76 8.86 -4.08
N CYS A 46 16.39 8.14 -5.00
CA CYS A 46 17.29 7.06 -4.64
C CYS A 46 18.67 7.61 -4.25
N ILE A 47 19.43 6.83 -3.47
CA ILE A 47 20.84 7.13 -3.13
C ILE A 47 21.72 7.39 -4.37
N CYS A 48 21.36 6.84 -5.53
CA CYS A 48 22.08 7.03 -6.80
C CYS A 48 21.70 8.32 -7.54
N GLY A 49 20.77 9.13 -7.02
CA GLY A 49 20.32 10.35 -7.69
C GLY A 49 19.02 10.23 -8.49
N PHE A 50 18.61 9.00 -8.82
CA PHE A 50 17.48 8.74 -9.70
C PHE A 50 16.13 8.79 -8.96
N ARG A 51 15.06 9.24 -9.63
CA ARG A 51 13.73 9.47 -9.02
C ARG A 51 12.64 8.46 -9.44
N VAL A 52 12.95 7.56 -10.37
CA VAL A 52 11.95 6.57 -10.85
C VAL A 52 12.17 5.23 -10.15
N PHE A 53 11.09 4.76 -9.53
CA PHE A 53 11.04 3.48 -8.83
C PHE A 53 9.90 2.61 -9.39
N THR A 54 10.11 1.30 -9.35
CA THR A 54 9.10 0.29 -9.71
C THR A 54 8.62 -0.42 -8.46
N LYS A 55 7.31 -0.69 -8.34
CA LYS A 55 6.77 -1.43 -7.20
C LYS A 55 7.16 -2.90 -7.32
N VAL A 56 7.77 -3.45 -6.27
CA VAL A 56 8.13 -4.87 -6.23
C VAL A 56 6.87 -5.71 -6.10
N ARG A 57 6.82 -6.84 -6.79
CA ARG A 57 5.70 -7.78 -6.71
C ARG A 57 5.54 -8.27 -5.25
N PRO A 58 4.35 -8.14 -4.64
CA PRO A 58 4.11 -8.71 -3.31
C PRO A 58 4.35 -10.23 -3.31
N PRO A 59 4.77 -10.82 -2.17
CA PRO A 59 5.01 -12.26 -2.04
C PRO A 59 3.73 -13.10 -2.09
N VAL A 60 2.57 -12.49 -2.28
CA VAL A 60 1.28 -13.17 -2.39
C VAL A 60 1.18 -13.91 -3.73
N VAL A 61 1.02 -15.23 -3.64
CA VAL A 61 0.79 -16.09 -4.81
C VAL A 61 -0.55 -15.73 -5.43
N LYS A 62 -0.54 -15.38 -6.71
CA LYS A 62 -1.75 -15.15 -7.50
C LYS A 62 -1.97 -16.33 -8.43
N THR A 63 -3.09 -17.02 -8.28
CA THR A 63 -3.50 -18.11 -9.18
C THR A 63 -4.17 -17.52 -10.42
N VAL A 64 -3.73 -17.93 -11.61
CA VAL A 64 -4.32 -17.53 -12.90
C VAL A 64 -4.84 -18.78 -13.59
N LYS A 65 -6.10 -18.77 -14.05
CA LYS A 65 -6.66 -19.89 -14.83
C LYS A 65 -5.93 -19.98 -16.17
N ALA A 66 -5.53 -21.18 -16.57
CA ALA A 66 -5.05 -21.44 -17.92
C ALA A 66 -6.24 -21.41 -18.90
N ILE A 67 -6.00 -20.92 -20.12
CA ILE A 67 -6.97 -20.87 -21.23
C ILE A 67 -7.49 -22.28 -21.54
#